data_AF-A0A7V4S2F6-F1
#
_entry.id   AF-A0A7V4S2F6-F1
#
_cell.length_a   1.000
_cell.length_b   1.000
_cell.length_c   1.000
_cell.angle_alpha   90.00
_cell.angle_beta   90.00
_cell.angle_gamma   90.00
#
_symmetry.space_group_name_H-M   'P 1'
#
loop_
_entity.id
_entity.type
_entity.pdbx_description
1 polymer ?
#
loop_
_entity_poly.entity_id
_entity_poly.type
_entity_poly.pdbx_seq_one_letter_code
_entity_poly.pdbx_strand_id
1 'polypeptide(L)'
;MVEQSPLKKLDEWRWIIPKQAGMHTEGMIFASEKMLKHICEDKAHQQVANVAYLPGIVGRSLAMPDIHWGYGFAIGGVAAFDISKGVISPGGVGYDINCLSGDTLILTDLGYTLKIKDFEKIWENKKIVCFDFNKDIPTQTKIQRFIKLKPQNNVYEVKTESGLKIVATEDHPFWTLDGMKPIKQLKIGQEIAGYFFKGVPYE
;
A
#
# COMPACT_ATOMS: atom_id res chain seq x y z
N MET A 1 -10.95 33.95 -0.14
CA MET A 1 -11.26 33.39 -1.46
C MET A 1 -10.83 31.92 -1.40
N VAL A 2 -11.75 30.97 -1.53
CA VAL A 2 -11.41 29.55 -1.46
C VAL A 2 -10.77 29.18 -2.79
N GLU A 3 -9.46 28.93 -2.79
CA GLU A 3 -8.75 28.39 -3.96
C GLU A 3 -9.51 27.16 -4.43
N GLN A 4 -9.94 27.15 -5.69
CA GLN A 4 -10.57 25.98 -6.30
C GLN A 4 -9.56 24.83 -6.18
N SER A 5 -10.00 23.73 -5.56
CA SER A 5 -9.20 22.52 -5.47
C SER A 5 -8.63 22.16 -6.85
N PRO A 6 -7.34 21.81 -6.99
CA PRO A 6 -6.77 21.37 -8.26
C PRO A 6 -7.42 20.07 -8.79
N LEU A 7 -8.30 19.46 -7.98
CA LEU A 7 -9.03 18.23 -8.25
C LEU A 7 -10.47 18.53 -8.67
N LYS A 8 -10.90 17.96 -9.80
CA LYS A 8 -12.29 17.99 -10.25
C LYS A 8 -13.05 16.78 -9.70
N LYS A 9 -14.15 17.00 -8.99
CA LYS A 9 -15.02 15.91 -8.52
C LYS A 9 -15.61 15.18 -9.73
N LEU A 10 -15.45 13.86 -9.78
CA LEU A 10 -16.10 12.99 -10.76
C LEU A 10 -17.38 12.40 -10.16
N ASP A 11 -17.28 11.90 -8.92
CA ASP A 11 -18.41 11.46 -8.11
C ASP A 11 -18.07 11.54 -6.61
N GLU A 12 -18.84 10.86 -5.76
CA GLU A 12 -18.68 10.86 -4.31
C GLU A 12 -17.27 10.43 -3.84
N TRP A 13 -16.61 9.54 -4.57
CA TRP A 13 -15.37 8.89 -4.14
C TRP A 13 -14.20 9.12 -5.10
N ARG A 14 -14.43 9.71 -6.27
CA ARG A 14 -13.41 9.88 -7.32
C ARG A 14 -13.18 11.34 -7.67
N TRP A 15 -11.91 11.71 -7.75
CA TRP A 15 -11.43 13.04 -8.05
C TRP A 15 -10.41 12.99 -9.18
N ILE A 16 -10.60 13.79 -10.22
CA ILE A 16 -9.75 13.85 -11.40
C ILE A 16 -8.75 14.98 -11.27
N ILE A 17 -7.48 14.69 -11.55
CA ILE A 17 -6.46 15.68 -11.88
C ILE A 17 -6.52 15.88 -13.39
N PRO A 18 -7.01 17.03 -13.89
CA PRO A 18 -7.13 17.26 -15.32
C PRO A 18 -5.76 17.19 -15.99
N LYS A 19 -5.73 16.66 -17.21
CA LYS A 19 -4.51 16.60 -18.01
C LYS A 19 -3.96 18.02 -18.26
N GLN A 20 -2.71 18.23 -17.87
CA GLN A 20 -1.94 19.46 -18.06
C GLN A 20 -0.98 19.31 -19.26
N ALA A 21 -0.41 20.41 -19.73
CA ALA A 21 0.55 20.39 -20.82
C ALA A 21 1.73 19.47 -20.48
N GLY A 22 2.04 18.53 -21.39
CA GLY A 22 3.10 17.54 -21.23
C GLY A 22 2.69 16.25 -20.51
N MET A 23 1.57 16.21 -19.77
CA MET A 23 1.04 14.94 -19.26
C MET A 23 0.67 14.05 -20.45
N HIS A 24 0.88 12.74 -20.32
CA HIS A 24 0.40 11.75 -21.28
C HIS A 24 -1.07 11.37 -20.99
N THR A 25 -1.49 11.41 -19.72
CA THR A 25 -2.85 11.04 -19.28
C THR A 25 -3.35 11.94 -18.13
N GLU A 26 -4.54 11.67 -17.58
CA GLU A 26 -5.09 12.30 -16.37
C GLU A 26 -4.61 11.58 -15.10
N GLY A 27 -4.71 12.26 -13.96
CA GLY A 27 -4.62 11.62 -12.65
C GLY A 27 -6.02 11.30 -12.08
N MET A 28 -6.14 10.28 -11.24
CA MET A 28 -7.37 9.97 -10.51
C MET A 28 -7.06 9.56 -9.08
N ILE A 29 -7.72 10.21 -8.11
CA ILE A 29 -7.59 9.94 -6.69
C ILE A 29 -8.93 9.39 -6.19
N PHE A 30 -8.87 8.24 -5.50
CA PHE A 30 -10.00 7.70 -4.76
C PHE A 30 -9.95 8.24 -3.34
N ALA A 31 -10.91 9.07 -2.93
CA ALA A 31 -10.92 9.67 -1.61
C ALA A 31 -12.32 10.19 -1.24
N SER A 32 -12.61 10.20 0.07
CA SER A 32 -13.74 10.98 0.58
C SER A 32 -13.42 12.48 0.53
N GLU A 33 -14.44 13.33 0.44
CA GLU A 33 -14.27 14.79 0.41
C GLU A 33 -13.50 15.34 1.63
N LYS A 34 -13.67 14.71 2.79
CA LYS A 34 -12.96 15.09 4.04
C LYS A 34 -11.44 14.93 3.94
N MET A 35 -10.95 14.07 3.05
CA MET A 35 -9.52 13.75 2.94
C MET A 35 -8.78 14.72 2.03
N LEU A 36 -9.48 15.43 1.13
CA LEU A 36 -8.85 16.26 0.09
C LEU A 36 -7.95 17.35 0.67
N LYS A 37 -8.36 17.95 1.79
CA LYS A 37 -7.57 18.99 2.46
C LYS A 37 -6.16 18.46 2.79
N HIS A 38 -6.09 17.29 3.42
CA HIS A 38 -4.82 16.67 3.80
C HIS A 38 -3.99 16.23 2.59
N ILE A 39 -4.65 15.65 1.58
CA ILE A 39 -3.99 15.24 0.32
C ILE A 39 -3.38 16.45 -0.42
N CYS A 40 -4.05 17.60 -0.35
CA CYS A 40 -3.57 18.85 -0.93
C CYS A 40 -2.43 19.47 -0.10
N GLU A 41 -2.57 19.52 1.23
CA GLU A 41 -1.56 20.04 2.16
C GLU A 41 -0.24 19.26 2.07
N ASP A 42 -0.31 17.92 1.98
CA ASP A 42 0.85 17.03 1.83
C ASP A 42 1.39 16.96 0.39
N LYS A 43 0.75 17.66 -0.56
CA LYS A 43 1.13 17.72 -1.98
C LYS A 43 1.19 16.35 -2.68
N ALA A 44 0.64 15.29 -2.09
CA ALA A 44 0.66 13.94 -2.68
C ALA A 44 -0.06 13.90 -4.05
N HIS A 45 -1.11 14.70 -4.23
CA HIS A 45 -1.79 14.87 -5.53
C HIS A 45 -0.84 15.34 -6.64
N GLN A 46 0.18 16.15 -6.34
CA GLN A 46 1.17 16.59 -7.33
C GLN A 46 2.03 15.41 -7.80
N GLN A 47 2.33 14.44 -6.92
CA GLN A 47 3.07 13.24 -7.32
C GLN A 47 2.23 12.37 -8.26
N VAL A 48 0.91 12.27 -8.04
CA VAL A 48 -0.01 11.62 -8.99
C VAL A 48 0.02 12.33 -10.35
N ALA A 49 0.01 13.67 -10.36
CA ALA A 49 0.12 14.46 -11.59
C ALA A 49 1.47 14.21 -12.30
N ASN A 50 2.58 14.23 -11.56
CA ASN A 50 3.94 14.02 -12.09
C ASN A 50 4.08 12.64 -12.75
N VAL A 51 3.52 11.59 -12.15
CA VAL A 51 3.55 10.24 -12.71
C VAL A 51 2.84 10.17 -14.07
N ALA A 52 1.80 10.98 -14.29
CA ALA A 52 1.11 11.05 -15.57
C ALA A 52 1.94 11.69 -16.70
N TYR A 53 3.11 12.28 -16.41
CA TYR A 53 4.10 12.72 -17.41
C TYR A 53 5.02 11.60 -17.89
N LEU A 54 4.98 10.41 -17.28
CA LEU A 54 5.93 9.36 -17.60
C LEU A 54 5.58 8.66 -18.94
N PRO A 55 6.57 8.43 -19.82
CA PRO A 55 6.34 7.81 -21.12
C PRO A 55 5.69 6.43 -21.01
N GLY A 56 4.80 6.12 -21.95
CA GLY A 56 4.16 4.81 -22.06
C GLY A 56 3.20 4.47 -20.92
N ILE A 57 2.79 5.43 -20.08
CA ILE A 57 1.75 5.19 -19.07
C ILE A 57 0.43 4.75 -19.71
N VAL A 58 -0.20 3.73 -19.14
CA VAL A 58 -1.45 3.12 -19.61
C VAL A 58 -2.57 3.50 -18.65
N GLY A 59 -3.72 3.94 -19.19
CA GLY A 59 -4.83 4.40 -18.38
C GLY A 59 -4.52 5.73 -17.69
N ARG A 60 -4.90 5.88 -16.42
CA ARG A 60 -4.65 7.09 -15.60
C ARG A 60 -3.53 6.82 -14.58
N SER A 61 -2.88 7.87 -14.12
CA SER A 61 -2.09 7.81 -12.88
C SER A 61 -3.06 7.75 -11.70
N LEU A 62 -3.03 6.69 -10.90
CA LEU A 62 -4.01 6.45 -9.85
C LEU A 62 -3.40 6.67 -8.47
N ALA A 63 -4.24 7.02 -7.50
CA ALA A 63 -3.91 6.93 -6.10
C ALA A 63 -5.11 6.46 -5.26
N MET A 64 -4.80 5.57 -4.31
CA MET A 64 -5.75 4.94 -3.40
C MET A 64 -6.10 5.88 -2.22
N PRO A 65 -7.14 5.56 -1.42
CA PRO A 65 -7.56 6.42 -0.30
C PRO A 65 -6.49 6.68 0.77
N ASP A 66 -5.50 5.81 0.91
CA ASP A 66 -4.37 5.97 1.82
C ASP A 66 -3.21 6.81 1.24
N ILE A 67 -3.44 7.55 0.15
CA ILE A 67 -2.44 8.39 -0.51
C ILE A 67 -1.78 9.38 0.46
N HIS A 68 -0.44 9.40 0.43
CA HIS A 68 0.38 10.40 1.10
C HIS A 68 1.72 10.57 0.38
N TRP A 69 2.48 11.58 0.78
CA TRP A 69 3.74 11.94 0.16
C TRP A 69 4.76 10.80 0.18
N GLY A 70 5.25 10.44 -1.00
CA GLY A 70 6.27 9.41 -1.20
C GLY A 70 7.53 9.94 -1.88
N TYR A 71 8.33 9.04 -2.46
CA TYR A 71 9.57 9.37 -3.16
C TYR A 71 9.37 9.29 -4.68
N GLY A 72 9.10 10.43 -5.31
CA GLY A 72 8.78 10.53 -6.73
C GLY A 72 7.33 10.16 -7.06
N PHE A 73 6.91 8.96 -6.64
CA PHE A 73 5.51 8.53 -6.65
C PHE A 73 4.91 8.74 -5.26
N ALA A 74 3.60 8.97 -5.19
CA ALA A 74 2.87 8.94 -3.92
C ALA A 74 2.82 7.51 -3.38
N ILE A 75 2.90 7.36 -2.05
CA ILE A 75 2.53 6.09 -1.42
C ILE A 75 1.01 5.91 -1.63
N GLY A 76 0.57 4.66 -1.88
CA GLY A 76 -0.79 4.39 -2.35
C GLY A 76 -1.01 4.71 -3.85
N GLY A 77 0.05 5.12 -4.57
CA GLY A 77 0.02 5.36 -6.01
C GLY A 77 0.03 4.06 -6.82
N VAL A 78 -0.69 4.04 -7.96
CA VAL A 78 -0.68 2.93 -8.92
C VAL A 78 -0.53 3.51 -10.32
N ALA A 79 0.44 2.99 -11.09
CA ALA A 79 0.60 3.31 -12.50
C ALA A 79 1.03 2.07 -13.27
N ALA A 80 0.38 1.83 -14.40
CA ALA A 80 0.76 0.79 -15.35
C ALA A 80 1.49 1.42 -16.53
N PHE A 81 2.50 0.73 -17.05
CA PHE A 81 3.31 1.19 -18.17
C PHE A 81 3.37 0.12 -19.25
N ASP A 82 3.31 0.54 -20.51
CA ASP A 82 3.50 -0.34 -21.66
C ASP A 82 4.90 -0.95 -21.63
N ILE A 83 5.02 -2.27 -21.85
CA ILE A 83 6.29 -2.98 -21.73
C ILE A 83 7.34 -2.54 -22.76
N SER A 84 6.91 -2.03 -23.92
CA SER A 84 7.80 -1.68 -25.04
C SER A 84 8.15 -0.18 -25.09
N LYS A 85 7.27 0.68 -24.59
CA LYS A 85 7.37 2.16 -24.69
C LYS A 85 7.45 2.85 -23.33
N GLY A 86 7.23 2.09 -22.26
CA GLY A 86 7.12 2.57 -20.90
C GLY A 86 8.45 2.68 -20.18
N VAL A 87 8.36 2.99 -18.89
CA VAL A 87 9.50 3.14 -17.99
C VAL A 87 9.32 2.30 -16.74
N ILE A 88 10.42 1.94 -16.11
CA ILE A 88 10.45 1.43 -14.73
C ILE A 88 11.06 2.53 -13.87
N SER A 89 10.36 2.91 -12.80
CA SER A 89 10.86 3.85 -11.81
C SER A 89 10.95 3.16 -10.45
N PRO A 90 12.15 3.01 -9.85
CA PRO A 90 12.29 2.45 -8.50
C PRO A 90 11.48 3.20 -7.45
N GLY A 91 11.32 4.53 -7.61
CA GLY A 91 10.46 5.34 -6.73
C GLY A 91 8.97 4.98 -6.80
N GLY A 92 8.52 4.38 -7.91
CA GLY A 92 7.17 3.84 -8.06
C GLY A 92 6.95 2.44 -7.46
N VAL A 93 8.03 1.77 -7.04
CA VAL A 93 7.97 0.51 -6.30
C VAL A 93 8.13 0.75 -4.80
N GLY A 94 9.06 1.65 -4.43
CA GLY A 94 9.41 1.94 -3.05
C GLY A 94 10.75 1.35 -2.63
N TYR A 95 11.34 1.91 -1.56
CA TYR A 95 12.65 1.48 -1.04
C TYR A 95 12.62 0.05 -0.47
N ASP A 96 11.57 -0.28 0.28
CA ASP A 96 11.37 -1.61 0.86
C ASP A 96 10.55 -2.47 -0.13
N ILE A 97 11.24 -2.96 -1.16
CA ILE A 97 10.64 -3.78 -2.22
C ILE A 97 10.05 -5.04 -1.59
N ASN A 98 8.77 -5.28 -1.85
CA ASN A 98 8.01 -6.39 -1.25
C ASN A 98 7.96 -6.29 0.28
N CYS A 99 7.74 -5.09 0.83
CA CYS A 99 7.47 -4.90 2.25
C CYS A 99 6.24 -5.72 2.66
N LEU A 100 6.45 -6.69 3.54
CA LEU A 100 5.43 -7.60 4.04
C LEU A 100 5.41 -7.52 5.56
N SER A 101 4.21 -7.59 6.14
CA SER A 101 4.09 -7.68 7.59
C SER A 101 4.69 -9.01 8.09
N GLY A 102 5.20 -9.03 9.32
CA GLY A 102 5.73 -10.25 9.93
C GLY A 102 4.71 -11.40 10.04
N ASP A 103 3.41 -11.12 9.95
CA ASP A 103 2.34 -12.13 9.96
C ASP A 103 2.04 -12.73 8.58
N THR A 104 2.67 -12.22 7.52
CA THR A 104 2.51 -12.75 6.15
C THR A 104 3.01 -14.19 6.08
N LEU A 105 2.22 -15.05 5.43
CA LEU A 105 2.54 -16.47 5.24
C LEU A 105 3.49 -16.66 4.06
N ILE A 106 4.51 -17.50 4.26
CA ILE A 106 5.48 -17.94 3.25
C ILE A 106 5.39 -19.46 3.12
N LEU A 107 5.26 -19.94 1.88
CA LEU A 107 5.26 -21.36 1.55
C LEU A 107 6.69 -21.91 1.57
N THR A 108 6.92 -22.94 2.38
CA THR A 108 8.20 -23.66 2.45
C THR A 108 8.31 -24.69 1.32
N ASP A 109 9.52 -25.14 1.03
CA ASP A 109 9.78 -26.23 0.07
C ASP A 109 9.11 -27.57 0.45
N LEU A 110 8.72 -27.72 1.72
CA LEU A 110 8.03 -28.88 2.25
C LEU A 110 6.49 -28.75 2.22
N GLY A 111 5.96 -27.71 1.57
CA GLY A 111 4.53 -27.54 1.32
C GLY A 111 3.72 -26.93 2.46
N TYR A 112 4.32 -26.72 3.64
CA TYR A 112 3.65 -26.01 4.74
C TYR A 112 4.00 -24.52 4.75
N THR A 113 3.16 -23.68 5.35
CA THR A 113 3.38 -22.25 5.47
C THR A 113 3.89 -21.85 6.86
N LEU A 114 4.76 -20.85 6.93
CA LEU A 114 5.15 -20.17 8.18
C LEU A 114 4.97 -18.66 8.03
N LYS A 115 4.75 -17.96 9.15
CA LYS A 115 4.76 -16.49 9.13
C LYS A 115 6.20 -16.00 9.00
N ILE A 116 6.42 -14.88 8.30
CA ILE A 116 7.76 -14.28 8.15
C ILE A 116 8.47 -14.13 9.52
N LYS A 117 7.76 -13.66 10.55
CA LYS A 117 8.33 -13.49 11.89
C LYS A 117 8.84 -14.77 12.53
N ASP A 118 8.28 -15.92 12.17
CA ASP A 118 8.65 -17.22 12.73
C ASP A 118 9.95 -17.77 12.10
N PHE A 119 10.45 -17.14 11.02
CA PHE A 119 11.75 -17.48 10.41
C PHE A 119 12.95 -16.88 11.16
N GLU A 120 12.77 -15.94 12.09
CA GLU A 120 13.86 -15.15 12.70
C GLU A 120 15.04 -16.00 13.22
N LYS A 121 14.77 -17.19 13.75
CA LYS A 121 15.79 -18.09 14.31
C LYS A 121 16.15 -19.27 13.42
N ILE A 122 15.45 -19.47 12.30
CA ILE A 122 15.52 -20.69 11.50
C ILE A 122 15.79 -20.45 10.01
N TRP A 123 15.77 -19.19 9.54
CA TRP A 123 15.81 -18.84 8.13
C TRP A 123 17.01 -19.41 7.37
N GLU A 124 18.19 -19.48 8.01
CA GLU A 124 19.43 -19.99 7.41
C GLU A 124 19.32 -21.44 6.95
N ASN A 125 18.47 -22.22 7.62
CA ASN A 125 18.27 -23.65 7.37
C ASN A 125 16.96 -23.94 6.64
N LYS A 126 16.30 -22.92 6.10
CA LYS A 126 15.03 -23.07 5.39
C LYS A 126 15.16 -22.73 3.92
N LYS A 127 14.35 -23.41 3.12
CA LYS A 127 14.06 -23.06 1.75
C LYS A 127 12.59 -22.66 1.63
N ILE A 128 12.33 -21.84 0.64
CA ILE A 128 11.00 -21.33 0.33
C ILE A 128 10.69 -21.61 -1.14
N VAL A 129 9.40 -21.70 -1.44
CA VAL A 129 8.93 -21.76 -2.82
C VAL A 129 8.98 -20.35 -3.41
N CYS A 130 9.55 -20.24 -4.61
CA CYS A 130 9.47 -19.06 -5.45
C CYS A 130 9.03 -19.47 -6.85
N PHE A 131 8.73 -18.50 -7.72
CA PHE A 131 8.28 -18.78 -9.08
C PHE A 131 9.39 -18.46 -10.08
N ASP A 132 9.74 -19.41 -10.94
CA ASP A 132 10.66 -19.18 -12.06
C ASP A 132 9.86 -18.71 -13.27
N PHE A 133 9.83 -17.39 -13.49
CA PHE A 133 9.08 -16.78 -14.59
C PHE A 133 9.55 -17.19 -15.99
N ASN A 134 10.79 -17.67 -16.15
CA ASN A 134 11.28 -18.10 -17.47
C ASN A 134 10.75 -19.48 -17.84
N LYS A 135 10.47 -20.32 -16.84
CA LYS A 135 10.00 -21.70 -17.01
C LYS A 135 8.52 -21.86 -16.70
N ASP A 136 7.89 -20.83 -16.15
CA ASP A 136 6.49 -20.81 -15.72
C ASP A 136 6.16 -21.95 -14.73
N ILE A 137 7.08 -22.21 -13.80
CA ILE A 137 6.93 -23.26 -12.79
C ILE A 137 7.37 -22.78 -11.39
N PRO A 138 6.78 -23.34 -10.31
CA PRO A 138 7.33 -23.20 -8.97
C PRO A 138 8.74 -23.81 -8.89
N THR A 139 9.62 -23.15 -8.15
CA THR A 139 10.97 -23.61 -7.82
C THR A 139 11.25 -23.36 -6.34
N GLN A 140 12.42 -23.79 -5.86
CA GLN A 140 12.83 -23.63 -4.45
C GLN A 140 14.13 -22.83 -4.36
N THR A 141 14.22 -21.96 -3.35
CA THR A 141 15.44 -21.19 -3.05
C THR A 141 15.74 -21.17 -1.57
N LYS A 142 17.03 -21.06 -1.23
CA LYS A 142 17.47 -20.73 0.13
C LYS A 142 17.16 -19.26 0.42
N ILE A 143 16.87 -18.95 1.69
CA ILE A 143 16.75 -17.57 2.16
C ILE A 143 18.18 -17.01 2.29
N GLN A 144 18.49 -15.94 1.55
CA GLN A 144 19.84 -15.34 1.54
C GLN A 144 20.07 -14.37 2.70
N ARG A 145 19.01 -13.69 3.14
CA ARG A 145 19.06 -12.68 4.19
C ARG A 145 17.70 -12.55 4.85
N PHE A 146 17.69 -12.32 6.15
CA PHE A 146 16.51 -11.93 6.91
C PHE A 146 16.71 -10.52 7.47
N ILE A 147 15.87 -9.57 7.05
CA ILE A 147 15.93 -8.18 7.51
C ILE A 147 14.73 -7.95 8.44
N LYS A 148 15.00 -7.55 9.67
CA LYS A 148 13.97 -7.19 10.66
C LYS A 148 14.13 -5.73 11.01
N LEU A 149 13.16 -4.92 10.60
CA LEU A 149 13.06 -3.54 11.07
C LEU A 149 12.21 -3.53 12.34
N LYS A 150 12.78 -2.99 13.43
CA LYS A 150 11.99 -2.68 14.62
C LYS A 150 11.38 -1.29 14.43
N PRO A 151 10.06 -1.12 14.60
CA PRO A 151 9.44 0.19 14.53
C PRO A 151 10.05 1.09 15.60
N GLN A 152 10.31 2.35 15.22
CA GLN A 152 10.81 3.38 16.15
C GLN A 152 9.67 4.04 16.93
N ASN A 153 8.45 3.98 16.38
CA ASN A 153 7.24 4.50 17.00
C ASN A 153 6.60 3.46 17.90
N ASN A 154 5.70 3.90 18.78
CA ASN A 154 4.89 2.98 19.58
C ASN A 154 4.06 2.06 18.68
N VAL A 155 3.94 0.79 19.06
CA VAL A 155 3.10 -0.19 18.37
C VAL A 155 1.94 -0.55 19.28
N TYR A 156 0.74 -0.51 18.72
CA TYR A 156 -0.50 -0.80 19.43
C TYR A 156 -1.12 -2.07 18.86
N GLU A 157 -1.73 -2.88 19.73
CA GLU A 157 -2.62 -3.97 19.33
C GLU A 157 -4.07 -3.54 19.58
N VAL A 158 -4.86 -3.44 18.51
CA VAL A 158 -6.31 -3.25 18.60
C VAL A 158 -6.98 -4.61 18.59
N LYS A 159 -7.74 -4.89 19.64
CA LYS A 159 -8.59 -6.08 19.76
C LYS A 159 -10.05 -5.66 19.79
N THR A 160 -10.80 -6.12 18.82
CA THR A 160 -12.25 -5.90 18.74
C THR A 160 -13.03 -7.00 19.45
N GLU A 161 -14.29 -6.74 19.81
CA GLU A 161 -15.20 -7.73 20.40
C GLU A 161 -15.45 -8.91 19.45
N SER A 162 -15.50 -8.65 18.14
CA SER A 162 -15.63 -9.67 17.09
C SER A 162 -14.38 -10.55 16.91
N GLY A 163 -13.33 -10.32 17.71
CA GLY A 163 -12.11 -11.13 17.71
C GLY A 163 -11.06 -10.72 16.68
N LEU A 164 -11.31 -9.67 15.89
CA LEU A 164 -10.28 -9.09 15.01
C LEU A 164 -9.16 -8.49 15.87
N LYS A 165 -7.91 -8.85 15.52
CA LYS A 165 -6.69 -8.31 16.10
C LYS A 165 -5.87 -7.66 15.01
N ILE A 166 -5.52 -6.40 15.20
CA ILE A 166 -4.67 -5.64 14.27
C ILE A 166 -3.52 -5.02 15.07
N VAL A 167 -2.31 -5.18 14.57
CA VAL A 167 -1.09 -4.60 15.15
C VAL A 167 -0.56 -3.54 14.19
N ALA A 168 -0.42 -2.31 14.65
CA ALA A 168 0.03 -1.19 13.82
C ALA A 168 0.78 -0.11 14.61
N THR A 169 1.54 0.74 13.92
CA THR A 169 2.25 1.88 14.53
C THR A 169 1.29 2.98 14.96
N GLU A 170 1.69 3.80 15.91
CA GLU A 170 0.86 4.82 16.58
C GLU A 170 0.17 5.85 15.66
N ASP A 171 0.74 6.07 14.49
CA ASP A 171 0.29 6.97 13.43
C ASP A 171 -0.65 6.28 12.42
N HIS A 172 -0.72 4.95 12.43
CA HIS A 172 -1.50 4.19 11.44
C HIS A 172 -3.00 4.50 11.58
N PRO A 173 -3.68 4.93 10.50
CA PRO A 173 -5.06 5.37 10.59
C PRO A 173 -6.06 4.21 10.54
N PHE A 174 -7.06 4.26 11.41
CA PHE A 174 -8.21 3.35 11.42
C PHE A 174 -9.48 4.11 11.05
N TRP A 175 -10.31 3.50 10.22
CA TRP A 175 -11.60 4.06 9.88
C TRP A 175 -12.58 3.89 11.04
N THR A 176 -13.01 4.99 11.64
CA THR A 176 -14.02 5.04 12.69
C THR A 176 -15.32 5.66 12.15
N LEU A 177 -16.39 5.68 12.95
CA LEU A 177 -17.62 6.39 12.60
C LEU A 177 -17.40 7.90 12.34
N ASP A 178 -16.40 8.50 12.98
CA ASP A 178 -16.04 9.91 12.79
C ASP A 178 -15.02 10.15 11.66
N GLY A 179 -14.64 9.09 10.92
CA GLY A 179 -13.60 9.12 9.90
C GLY A 179 -12.29 8.48 10.35
N MET A 180 -11.23 8.69 9.57
CA MET A 180 -9.90 8.13 9.82
C MET A 180 -9.25 8.76 11.05
N LYS A 181 -8.85 7.93 12.03
CA LYS A 181 -8.12 8.36 13.24
C LYS A 181 -6.87 7.50 13.44
N PRO A 182 -5.71 8.10 13.74
CA PRO A 182 -4.53 7.33 14.16
C PRO A 182 -4.83 6.43 15.35
N ILE A 183 -4.23 5.24 15.40
CA ILE A 183 -4.46 4.25 16.48
C ILE A 183 -4.23 4.83 17.88
N LYS A 184 -3.26 5.75 18.05
CA LYS A 184 -3.00 6.41 19.34
C LYS A 184 -4.14 7.28 19.86
N GLN A 185 -5.08 7.64 18.99
CA GLN A 185 -6.26 8.45 19.32
C GLN A 185 -7.52 7.59 19.53
N LEU A 186 -7.44 6.28 19.27
CA LEU A 186 -8.55 5.38 19.51
C LEU A 186 -8.80 5.21 21.01
N LYS A 187 -10.07 5.09 21.37
CA LYS A 187 -10.52 4.84 22.74
C LYS A 187 -11.19 3.48 22.83
N ILE A 188 -11.08 2.82 23.99
CA ILE A 188 -11.81 1.58 24.27
C ILE A 188 -13.31 1.83 24.09
N GLY A 189 -13.98 0.92 23.38
CA GLY A 189 -15.40 1.02 23.05
C GLY A 189 -15.72 1.78 21.77
N GLN A 190 -14.72 2.34 21.06
CA GLN A 190 -14.95 2.90 19.74
C GLN A 190 -15.15 1.82 18.67
N GLU A 191 -16.10 2.07 17.77
CA GLU A 191 -16.31 1.25 16.59
C GLU A 191 -15.28 1.59 15.50
N ILE A 192 -14.72 0.55 14.90
CA ILE A 192 -13.80 0.63 13.77
C ILE A 192 -14.30 -0.25 12.62
N ALA A 193 -14.03 0.14 11.39
CA ALA A 193 -14.28 -0.72 10.23
C ALA A 193 -13.33 -1.92 10.26
N GLY A 194 -13.86 -3.10 9.99
CA GLY A 194 -13.09 -4.35 9.93
C GLY A 194 -13.35 -5.09 8.61
N TYR A 195 -12.30 -5.67 8.05
CA TYR A 195 -12.38 -6.61 6.92
C TYR A 195 -12.02 -8.01 7.43
N PHE A 196 -13.02 -8.88 7.53
CA PHE A 196 -12.87 -10.20 8.17
C PHE A 196 -12.44 -11.32 7.21
N PHE A 197 -12.48 -11.08 5.91
CA PHE A 197 -12.16 -12.10 4.93
C PHE A 197 -10.63 -12.29 4.84
N LYS A 198 -10.16 -13.49 5.17
CA LYS A 198 -8.73 -13.86 5.14
C LYS A 198 -8.38 -14.79 3.99
N GLY A 199 -9.27 -14.94 3.02
CA GLY A 199 -9.18 -15.98 1.99
C GLY A 199 -9.68 -17.33 2.49
N VAL A 200 -9.62 -18.32 1.61
CA VAL A 200 -9.91 -19.73 1.91
C VAL A 200 -8.56 -20.45 2.01
N PRO A 201 -8.28 -21.21 3.09
CA PRO A 201 -7.10 -22.07 3.14
C PRO A 201 -7.08 -23.01 1.93
N TYR A 202 -5.91 -23.28 1.38
CA TYR A 202 -5.77 -24.32 0.37
C TYR A 202 -5.94 -25.69 1.05
N GLU A 203 -6.94 -26.46 0.63
CA GLU A 203 -7.18 -27.85 1.04
C GLU A 203 -6.50 -28.84 0.08
#